data_AF-A0A497EX92-F1
#
_entry.id   AF-A0A497EX92-F1
#
_cell.length_a   1.000
_cell.length_b   1.000
_cell.length_c   1.000
_cell.angle_alpha   90.00
_cell.angle_beta   90.00
_cell.angle_gamma   90.00
#
_symmetry.space_group_name_H-M   'P 1'
#
loop_
_entity.id
_entity.type
_entity.pdbx_description
1 polymer ?
#
loop_
_entity_poly.entity_id
_entity_poly.type
_entity_poly.pdbx_seq_one_letter_code
_entity_poly.pdbx_strand_id
1 'polypeptide(L)'
;MVMLMEMEVFYVKPKLSEKEAAEKVEKSIKGLFGKKGDFLGGHAAYYPFYEVDADIRSWEPKRKWGVVVSIEYEHVRRTVSIDGVKGYLCNYTFQPFPIARIVNLSKLEVEIARGMLEIDKSLKAEEITHYVGASVAEVEAALKNLEERGLLSSSKDKWKASDVAWTMIALIPDELSSPSCVKGLELVRGEPPGPKVECKISIEEVVRGVEDILYGKVHKCWLTYCPFYISKIKQKDGSVKVTVVELVKGDIVGDEAVKALFEAM
;
A
#
# COMPACT_ATOMS: atom_id res chain seq x y z
N MET A 1 -23.81 5.16 -9.50
CA MET A 1 -23.79 4.70 -10.91
C MET A 1 -22.42 5.06 -11.45
N VAL A 2 -21.46 4.15 -11.35
CA VAL A 2 -20.09 4.40 -11.86
C VAL A 2 -20.18 4.23 -13.36
N MET A 3 -20.13 5.35 -14.09
CA MET A 3 -19.85 5.33 -15.52
C MET A 3 -18.59 4.48 -15.72
N LEU A 4 -18.66 3.47 -16.60
CA LEU A 4 -17.48 2.75 -17.09
C LEU A 4 -16.52 3.80 -17.66
N MET A 5 -15.61 4.30 -16.83
CA MET A 5 -14.49 5.09 -17.29
C MET A 5 -13.66 4.12 -18.12
N GLU A 6 -13.43 4.42 -19.39
CA GLU A 6 -12.34 3.77 -20.11
C GLU A 6 -11.08 4.01 -19.27
N MET A 7 -10.60 2.96 -18.60
CA MET A 7 -9.48 3.06 -17.69
C MET A 7 -8.25 3.34 -18.52
N GLU A 8 -7.69 4.53 -18.37
CA GLU A 8 -6.43 4.85 -19.03
C GLU A 8 -5.33 3.95 -18.48
N VAL A 9 -4.53 3.39 -19.38
CA VAL A 9 -3.38 2.55 -19.04
C VAL A 9 -2.11 3.29 -19.42
N PHE A 10 -1.16 3.29 -18.49
CA PHE A 10 0.17 3.83 -18.69
C PHE A 10 1.22 2.82 -18.24
N TYR A 11 2.45 3.01 -18.72
CA TYR A 11 3.61 2.35 -18.15
C TYR A 11 4.76 3.34 -17.98
N VAL A 12 5.64 3.03 -17.03
CA VAL A 12 6.87 3.78 -16.80
C VAL A 12 7.98 3.16 -17.64
N LYS A 13 8.71 4.00 -18.40
CA LYS A 13 9.86 3.53 -19.17
C LYS A 13 11.02 3.15 -18.24
N PRO A 14 11.60 1.94 -18.35
CA PRO A 14 12.77 1.56 -17.56
C PRO A 14 13.96 2.46 -17.92
N LYS A 15 14.71 2.89 -16.90
CA LYS A 15 15.96 3.64 -17.05
C LYS A 15 17.18 2.74 -17.00
N LEU A 16 17.04 1.53 -16.45
CA LEU A 16 18.05 0.49 -16.42
C LEU A 16 17.64 -0.66 -17.35
N SER A 17 18.62 -1.19 -18.07
CA SER A 17 18.48 -2.43 -18.82
C SER A 17 18.46 -3.65 -17.89
N GLU A 18 17.92 -4.77 -18.37
CA GLU A 18 17.98 -6.05 -17.64
C GLU A 18 19.41 -6.48 -17.32
N LYS A 19 20.35 -6.19 -18.22
CA LYS A 19 21.77 -6.48 -18.02
C LYS A 19 22.34 -5.69 -16.83
N GLU A 20 22.07 -4.40 -16.77
CA GLU A 20 22.53 -3.55 -15.66
C GLU A 20 21.90 -3.98 -14.33
N ALA A 21 20.62 -4.35 -14.33
CA ALA A 21 19.94 -4.88 -13.15
C ALA A 21 20.53 -6.22 -12.70
N ALA A 22 20.78 -7.15 -13.63
CA ALA A 22 21.45 -8.42 -13.36
C ALA A 22 22.84 -8.22 -12.73
N GLU A 23 23.64 -7.33 -13.32
CA GLU A 23 24.96 -6.98 -12.77
C GLU A 23 24.87 -6.40 -11.36
N LYS A 24 23.83 -5.60 -11.06
CA LYS A 24 23.60 -5.06 -9.73
C LYS A 24 23.26 -6.16 -8.72
N VAL A 25 22.41 -7.11 -9.09
CA VAL A 25 22.11 -8.29 -8.27
C VAL A 25 23.37 -9.13 -8.04
N GLU A 26 24.14 -9.41 -9.08
CA GLU A 26 25.39 -10.17 -8.97
C GLU A 26 26.44 -9.49 -8.07
N LYS A 27 26.52 -8.16 -8.10
CA LYS A 27 27.39 -7.40 -7.20
C LYS A 27 26.89 -7.48 -5.75
N SER A 28 25.57 -7.45 -5.53
CA SER A 28 24.99 -7.52 -4.18
C SER A 28 25.27 -8.83 -3.43
N ILE A 29 25.48 -9.94 -4.16
CA ILE A 29 25.81 -11.25 -3.60
C ILE A 29 27.31 -11.48 -3.39
N LYS A 30 28.18 -10.61 -3.93
CA LYS A 30 29.63 -10.65 -3.73
C LYS A 30 29.98 -9.80 -2.49
N GLY A 31 30.21 -10.45 -1.34
CA GLY A 31 30.59 -9.78 -0.10
C GLY A 31 32.10 -9.85 0.19
N LEU A 32 32.56 -9.04 1.16
CA LEU A 32 33.94 -9.06 1.67
C LEU A 32 34.37 -10.43 2.25
N PHE A 33 33.41 -11.24 2.72
CA PHE A 33 33.64 -12.59 3.27
C PHE A 33 33.27 -13.71 2.27
N GLY A 34 33.30 -13.41 0.96
CA GLY A 34 33.00 -14.34 -0.12
C GLY A 34 31.57 -14.22 -0.67
N LYS A 35 31.20 -15.17 -1.56
CA LYS A 35 29.91 -15.18 -2.26
C LYS A 35 28.78 -15.62 -1.30
N LYS A 36 27.70 -14.84 -1.21
CA LYS A 36 26.51 -15.13 -0.36
C LYS A 36 25.54 -16.14 -0.97
N GLY A 37 25.62 -16.37 -2.28
CA GLY A 37 24.78 -17.32 -3.01
C GLY A 37 25.10 -17.32 -4.51
N ASP A 38 24.35 -18.11 -5.29
CA ASP A 38 24.48 -18.20 -6.73
C ASP A 38 23.31 -17.54 -7.44
N PHE A 39 23.60 -16.61 -8.34
CA PHE A 39 22.58 -16.01 -9.20
C PHE A 39 22.12 -17.04 -10.23
N LEU A 40 20.81 -17.32 -10.24
CA LEU A 40 20.20 -18.33 -11.12
C LEU A 40 19.57 -17.73 -12.39
N GLY A 41 19.60 -16.40 -12.54
CA GLY A 41 18.92 -15.69 -13.61
C GLY A 41 17.78 -14.80 -13.11
N GLY A 42 17.21 -14.05 -14.05
CA GLY A 42 16.11 -13.13 -13.81
C GLY A 42 15.51 -12.62 -15.12
N HIS A 43 14.45 -11.83 -15.01
CA HIS A 43 13.78 -11.20 -16.15
C HIS A 43 13.10 -9.90 -15.70
N ALA A 44 12.86 -8.98 -16.65
CA ALA A 44 12.00 -7.83 -16.41
C ALA A 44 10.51 -8.21 -16.47
N ALA A 45 9.70 -7.60 -15.60
CA ALA A 45 8.26 -7.60 -15.68
C ALA A 45 7.69 -6.27 -15.17
N TYR A 46 6.46 -5.97 -15.59
CA TYR A 46 5.74 -4.78 -15.21
C TYR A 46 4.68 -5.08 -14.16
N TYR A 47 4.70 -4.33 -13.05
CA TYR A 47 3.79 -4.49 -11.93
C TYR A 47 2.71 -3.40 -11.91
N PRO A 48 1.42 -3.76 -11.70
CA PRO A 48 0.31 -2.82 -11.77
C PRO A 48 0.08 -2.03 -10.48
N PHE A 49 -0.17 -0.73 -10.63
CA PHE A 49 -0.64 0.17 -9.59
C PHE A 49 -1.82 0.98 -10.10
N TYR A 50 -2.90 1.03 -9.32
CA TYR A 50 -3.97 1.98 -9.54
C TYR A 50 -3.57 3.34 -8.97
N GLU A 51 -3.71 4.37 -9.78
CA GLU A 51 -3.49 5.75 -9.40
C GLU A 51 -4.85 6.43 -9.30
N VAL A 52 -5.19 6.95 -8.13
CA VAL A 52 -6.51 7.54 -7.85
C VAL A 52 -6.33 9.00 -7.45
N ASP A 53 -6.78 9.91 -8.30
CA ASP A 53 -6.88 11.35 -8.00
C ASP A 53 -8.21 11.62 -7.31
N ALA A 54 -8.14 12.04 -6.05
CA ALA A 54 -9.29 12.24 -5.18
C ALA A 54 -9.08 13.41 -4.21
N ASP A 55 -10.18 14.03 -3.76
CA ASP A 55 -10.15 14.91 -2.59
C ASP A 55 -10.21 14.02 -1.33
N ILE A 56 -9.08 13.87 -0.62
CA ILE A 56 -8.97 13.00 0.55
C ILE A 56 -8.87 13.80 1.85
N ARG A 57 -9.40 13.25 2.95
CA ARG A 57 -9.39 13.91 4.27
C ARG A 57 -8.00 13.85 4.90
N SER A 58 -7.25 14.95 4.86
CA SER A 58 -5.99 15.17 5.57
C SER A 58 -6.19 15.80 6.93
N TRP A 59 -5.20 15.61 7.80
CA TRP A 59 -5.17 16.16 9.15
C TRP A 59 -3.95 17.07 9.27
N GLU A 60 -4.16 18.28 9.81
CA GLU A 60 -3.09 19.21 10.09
C GLU A 60 -3.00 19.39 11.62
N PRO A 61 -1.89 19.01 12.27
CA PRO A 61 -1.70 19.29 13.69
C PRO A 61 -1.50 20.79 13.89
N LYS A 62 -2.44 21.45 14.55
CA LYS A 62 -2.22 22.81 15.05
C LYS A 62 -1.32 22.76 16.26
N ARG A 63 -0.13 23.34 16.14
CA ARG A 63 0.87 23.38 17.21
C ARG A 63 0.94 24.76 17.86
N LYS A 64 1.06 24.78 19.18
CA LYS A 64 1.38 25.99 19.96
C LYS A 64 2.59 25.64 20.83
N TRP A 65 3.68 26.41 20.70
CA TRP A 65 4.95 26.13 21.39
C TRP A 65 5.50 24.71 21.14
N GLY A 66 5.32 24.18 19.92
CA GLY A 66 5.80 22.84 19.55
C GLY A 66 4.90 21.68 19.99
N VAL A 67 3.89 21.94 20.82
CA VAL A 67 2.92 20.94 21.30
C VAL A 67 1.68 20.95 20.39
N VAL A 68 1.22 19.77 19.96
CA VAL A 68 -0.04 19.61 19.21
C VAL A 68 -1.20 19.92 20.16
N VAL A 69 -2.02 20.92 19.81
CA VAL A 69 -3.13 21.41 20.65
C VAL A 69 -4.48 21.04 20.08
N SER A 70 -4.56 20.90 18.76
CA SER A 70 -5.75 20.40 18.06
C SER A 70 -5.34 19.81 16.71
N ILE A 71 -6.21 18.98 16.16
CA ILE A 71 -6.09 18.44 14.82
C ILE A 71 -7.23 19.05 14.01
N GLU A 72 -6.91 19.74 12.93
CA GLU A 72 -7.91 20.21 11.96
C GLU A 72 -7.93 19.25 10.77
N TYR A 73 -9.12 18.93 10.28
CA TYR A 73 -9.29 18.12 9.09
C TYR A 73 -9.59 19.00 7.89
N GLU A 74 -8.86 18.80 6.80
CA GLU A 74 -9.11 19.42 5.51
C GLU A 74 -9.21 18.37 4.40
N HIS A 75 -10.05 18.60 3.40
CA HIS A 75 -10.05 17.77 2.21
C HIS A 75 -9.05 18.37 1.22
N VAL A 76 -8.02 17.60 0.88
CA VAL A 76 -6.97 18.00 -0.05
C VAL A 76 -7.00 17.10 -1.26
N ARG A 77 -6.93 17.70 -2.44
CA ARG A 77 -6.79 16.94 -3.68
C ARG A 77 -5.40 16.30 -3.75
N ARG A 78 -5.37 14.97 -3.89
CA ARG A 78 -4.15 14.15 -3.95
C ARG A 78 -4.35 12.95 -4.86
N THR A 79 -3.25 12.49 -5.43
CA THR A 79 -3.17 11.18 -6.08
C THR A 79 -2.60 10.16 -5.10
N VAL A 80 -3.33 9.06 -4.90
CA VAL A 80 -2.91 7.90 -4.10
C VAL A 80 -2.62 6.71 -5.01
N SER A 81 -1.55 5.98 -4.71
CA SER A 81 -1.18 4.75 -5.40
C SER A 81 -1.65 3.54 -4.59
N ILE A 82 -2.31 2.60 -5.27
CA ILE A 82 -2.83 1.36 -4.69
C ILE A 82 -2.29 0.18 -5.49
N ASP A 83 -1.71 -0.79 -4.81
CA ASP A 83 -1.25 -2.05 -5.40
C ASP A 83 -2.41 -2.78 -6.11
N GLY A 84 -2.26 -3.03 -7.42
CA GLY A 84 -3.31 -3.65 -8.25
C GLY A 84 -3.55 -5.15 -7.99
N VAL A 85 -2.70 -5.80 -7.20
CA VAL A 85 -2.75 -7.23 -6.86
C VAL A 85 -3.21 -7.43 -5.41
N LYS A 86 -2.72 -6.60 -4.48
CA LYS A 86 -2.94 -6.77 -3.03
C LYS A 86 -3.81 -5.67 -2.41
N GLY A 87 -3.86 -4.48 -3.02
CA GLY A 87 -4.77 -3.40 -2.62
C GLY A 87 -4.28 -2.60 -1.42
N TYR A 88 -2.97 -2.62 -1.19
CA TYR A 88 -2.32 -1.77 -0.21
C TYR A 88 -2.13 -0.37 -0.77
N LEU A 89 -2.33 0.63 0.09
CA LEU A 89 -1.81 1.99 -0.10
C LEU A 89 -0.28 1.94 -0.09
N CYS A 90 0.33 2.53 -1.11
CA CYS A 90 1.78 2.54 -1.32
C CYS A 90 2.36 3.96 -1.16
N ASN A 91 3.59 4.06 -0.65
CA ASN A 91 4.36 5.31 -0.65
C ASN A 91 5.32 5.41 -1.86
N TYR A 92 5.84 6.63 -2.07
CA TYR A 92 6.85 6.90 -3.09
C TYR A 92 8.21 6.33 -2.68
N THR A 93 8.50 5.14 -3.19
CA THR A 93 9.84 4.59 -3.46
C THR A 93 9.76 3.20 -4.07
N PHE A 94 8.58 2.79 -4.56
CA PHE A 94 8.29 1.37 -4.84
C PHE A 94 8.65 0.46 -3.64
N GLN A 95 8.76 1.05 -2.45
CA GLN A 95 9.03 0.34 -1.21
C GLN A 95 7.70 -0.21 -0.72
N PRO A 96 7.56 -1.54 -0.63
CA PRO A 96 6.34 -2.15 -0.11
C PRO A 96 6.43 -2.14 1.41
N PHE A 97 6.42 -0.95 2.00
CA PHE A 97 5.87 -0.83 3.33
C PHE A 97 4.37 -0.65 3.12
N PRO A 98 3.58 -1.74 3.16
CA PRO A 98 2.13 -1.62 3.08
C PRO A 98 1.69 -0.66 4.16
N ILE A 99 1.12 0.48 3.77
CA ILE A 99 0.64 1.47 4.73
C ILE A 99 -0.65 0.92 5.34
N ALA A 100 -1.61 0.61 4.47
CA ALA A 100 -2.85 -0.05 4.85
C ALA A 100 -3.53 -0.70 3.64
N ARG A 101 -4.29 -1.77 3.86
CA ARG A 101 -5.11 -2.42 2.82
C ARG A 101 -6.54 -1.89 2.86
N ILE A 102 -6.92 -1.15 1.83
CA ILE A 102 -8.21 -0.43 1.78
C ILE A 102 -9.26 -1.08 0.88
N VAL A 103 -9.00 -2.28 0.36
CA VAL A 103 -9.92 -3.01 -0.52
C VAL A 103 -10.49 -4.26 0.15
N ASN A 104 -11.61 -4.74 -0.37
CA ASN A 104 -12.27 -5.98 0.05
C ASN A 104 -12.58 -5.96 1.55
N LEU A 105 -13.04 -4.81 2.06
CA LEU A 105 -13.60 -4.70 3.39
C LEU A 105 -15.05 -5.19 3.37
N SER A 106 -15.44 -5.89 4.42
CA SER A 106 -16.84 -6.21 4.70
C SER A 106 -17.63 -4.94 5.04
N LYS A 107 -18.95 -5.02 4.89
CA LYS A 107 -19.84 -3.91 5.25
C LYS A 107 -19.65 -3.46 6.70
N LEU A 108 -19.50 -4.41 7.63
CA LEU A 108 -19.28 -4.13 9.04
C LEU A 108 -17.93 -3.42 9.27
N GLU A 109 -16.86 -3.87 8.62
CA GLU A 109 -15.55 -3.21 8.71
C GLU A 109 -15.60 -1.75 8.21
N VAL A 110 -16.33 -1.50 7.12
CA VAL A 110 -16.53 -0.14 6.59
C VAL A 110 -17.33 0.73 7.56
N GLU A 111 -18.43 0.22 8.10
CA GLU A 111 -19.28 0.95 9.07
C GLU A 111 -18.49 1.30 10.34
N ILE A 112 -17.72 0.35 10.87
CA ILE A 112 -16.84 0.58 12.03
C ILE A 112 -15.78 1.64 11.71
N ALA A 113 -15.03 1.47 10.62
CA ALA A 113 -13.95 2.39 10.25
C ALA A 113 -14.49 3.82 10.06
N ARG A 114 -15.64 3.97 9.39
CA ARG A 114 -16.27 5.26 9.18
C ARG A 114 -16.72 5.90 10.50
N GLY A 115 -17.44 5.15 11.35
CA GLY A 115 -17.88 5.65 12.64
C GLY A 115 -16.72 6.07 13.54
N MET A 116 -15.64 5.29 13.57
CA MET A 116 -14.44 5.63 14.34
C MET A 116 -13.73 6.88 13.80
N LEU A 117 -13.67 7.06 12.48
CA LEU A 117 -13.10 8.27 11.85
C LEU A 117 -13.95 9.54 12.08
N GLU A 118 -15.26 9.39 12.30
CA GLU A 118 -16.15 10.50 12.66
C GLU A 118 -16.03 10.87 14.14
N ILE A 119 -15.88 9.87 15.01
CA ILE A 119 -15.76 10.07 16.47
C ILE A 119 -14.37 10.60 16.86
N ASP A 120 -13.32 10.24 16.11
CA ASP A 120 -11.93 10.67 16.31
C ASP A 120 -11.41 10.43 17.73
N LYS A 121 -11.69 9.23 18.27
CA LYS A 121 -11.21 8.77 19.59
C LYS A 121 -10.92 7.28 19.56
N SER A 122 -10.11 6.84 20.52
CA SER A 122 -9.96 5.42 20.81
C SER A 122 -11.26 4.87 21.39
N LEU A 123 -11.74 3.74 20.86
CA LEU A 123 -12.99 3.10 21.30
C LEU A 123 -12.78 1.63 21.64
N LYS A 124 -13.53 1.14 22.62
CA LYS A 124 -13.65 -0.29 22.94
C LYS A 124 -14.70 -0.95 22.04
N ALA A 125 -14.62 -2.28 21.92
CA ALA A 125 -15.56 -3.05 21.11
C ALA A 125 -17.01 -2.85 21.56
N GLU A 126 -17.26 -2.82 22.87
CA GLU A 126 -18.60 -2.61 23.44
C GLU A 126 -19.16 -1.24 23.06
N GLU A 127 -18.34 -0.19 23.07
CA GLU A 127 -18.75 1.14 22.62
C GLU A 127 -19.16 1.10 21.15
N ILE A 128 -18.39 0.40 20.31
CA ILE A 128 -18.65 0.24 18.87
C ILE A 128 -19.96 -0.51 18.60
N THR A 129 -20.30 -1.55 19.39
CA THR A 129 -21.54 -2.33 19.18
C THR A 129 -22.80 -1.48 19.18
N HIS A 130 -22.85 -0.41 19.98
CA HIS A 130 -23.98 0.50 20.05
C HIS A 130 -24.22 1.29 18.75
N TYR A 131 -23.19 1.48 17.93
CA TYR A 131 -23.28 2.23 16.67
C TYR A 131 -23.63 1.34 15.48
N VAL A 132 -23.10 0.12 15.42
CA VAL A 132 -23.20 -0.75 14.24
C VAL A 132 -24.25 -1.86 14.37
N GLY A 133 -24.84 -2.04 15.56
CA GLY A 133 -25.91 -3.02 15.77
C GLY A 133 -25.47 -4.49 15.62
N ALA A 134 -24.18 -4.77 15.85
CA ALA A 134 -23.58 -6.11 15.81
C ALA A 134 -23.19 -6.58 17.21
N SER A 135 -22.97 -7.89 17.37
CA SER A 135 -22.49 -8.44 18.64
C SER A 135 -21.04 -8.03 18.94
N VAL A 136 -20.66 -8.03 20.22
CA VAL A 136 -19.28 -7.71 20.64
C VAL A 136 -18.26 -8.61 19.93
N ALA A 137 -18.55 -9.90 19.78
CA ALA A 137 -17.66 -10.86 19.12
C ALA A 137 -17.46 -10.55 17.62
N GLU A 138 -18.52 -10.14 16.91
CA GLU A 138 -18.43 -9.73 15.50
C GLU A 138 -17.61 -8.44 15.35
N VAL A 139 -17.81 -7.48 16.25
CA VAL A 139 -17.05 -6.23 16.28
C VAL A 139 -15.57 -6.50 16.56
N GLU A 140 -15.24 -7.32 17.56
CA GLU A 140 -13.85 -7.67 17.86
C GLU A 140 -13.14 -8.37 16.69
N ALA A 141 -13.84 -9.26 15.97
CA ALA A 141 -13.31 -9.91 14.79
C ALA A 141 -13.02 -8.89 13.67
N ALA A 142 -13.96 -7.97 13.42
CA ALA A 142 -13.79 -6.90 12.44
C ALA A 142 -12.64 -5.95 12.82
N LEU A 143 -12.52 -5.58 14.09
CA LEU A 143 -11.43 -4.72 14.60
C LEU A 143 -10.06 -5.36 14.42
N LYS A 144 -9.93 -6.66 14.72
CA LYS A 144 -8.68 -7.41 14.49
C LYS A 144 -8.32 -7.45 13.00
N ASN A 145 -9.29 -7.71 12.12
CA ASN A 145 -9.04 -7.68 10.68
C ASN A 145 -8.59 -6.30 10.20
N LEU A 146 -9.23 -5.22 10.70
CA LEU A 146 -8.84 -3.84 10.37
C LEU A 146 -7.43 -3.50 10.89
N GLU A 147 -7.04 -4.00 12.07
CA GLU A 147 -5.69 -3.88 12.61
C GLU A 147 -4.66 -4.64 11.76
N GLU A 148 -4.94 -5.88 11.36
CA GLU A 148 -4.08 -6.67 10.44
C GLU A 148 -3.92 -6.00 9.07
N ARG A 149 -4.93 -5.24 8.65
CA ARG A 149 -4.90 -4.43 7.42
C ARG A 149 -4.12 -3.12 7.57
N GLY A 150 -3.62 -2.79 8.77
CA GLY A 150 -2.91 -1.54 9.03
C GLY A 150 -3.81 -0.30 9.13
N LEU A 151 -5.12 -0.48 9.33
CA LEU A 151 -6.09 0.62 9.45
C LEU A 151 -6.29 1.07 10.90
N LEU A 152 -6.06 0.16 11.85
CA LEU A 152 -6.21 0.39 13.27
C LEU A 152 -4.92 0.06 14.03
N SER A 153 -4.77 0.67 15.20
CA SER A 153 -3.87 0.20 16.24
C SER A 153 -4.64 -0.10 17.50
N SER A 154 -4.37 -1.25 18.13
CA SER A 154 -4.85 -1.54 19.47
C SER A 154 -3.86 -1.05 20.53
N SER A 155 -4.38 -0.45 21.60
CA SER A 155 -3.61 -0.18 22.80
C SER A 155 -4.14 -1.04 23.94
N LYS A 156 -3.24 -1.74 24.64
CA LYS A 156 -3.57 -2.45 25.88
C LYS A 156 -3.14 -1.58 27.05
N ASP A 157 -4.08 -1.24 27.91
CA ASP A 157 -3.73 -0.65 29.18
C ASP A 157 -2.96 -1.68 30.03
N LYS A 158 -1.77 -1.32 30.51
CA LYS A 158 -0.82 -2.29 31.12
C LYS A 158 -1.34 -2.95 32.40
N TRP A 159 -2.45 -2.46 32.95
CA TRP A 159 -2.96 -2.84 34.27
C TRP A 159 -4.24 -3.68 34.23
N LYS A 160 -4.93 -3.79 33.08
CA LYS A 160 -6.12 -4.64 32.91
C LYS A 160 -6.21 -5.19 31.49
N ALA A 161 -6.20 -6.51 31.34
CA ALA A 161 -6.29 -7.19 30.05
C ALA A 161 -7.62 -6.95 29.29
N SER A 162 -8.65 -6.43 29.96
CA SER A 162 -10.00 -6.18 29.43
C SER A 162 -10.21 -4.79 28.83
N ASP A 163 -9.19 -3.92 28.80
CA ASP A 163 -9.33 -2.53 28.34
C ASP A 163 -8.59 -2.32 27.02
N VAL A 164 -8.81 -3.21 26.04
CA VAL A 164 -8.28 -2.99 24.68
C VAL A 164 -9.15 -1.93 24.01
N ALA A 165 -8.52 -0.82 23.63
CA ALA A 165 -9.13 0.22 22.82
C ALA A 165 -8.42 0.29 21.47
N TRP A 166 -9.20 0.48 20.41
CA TRP A 166 -8.70 0.63 19.05
C TRP A 166 -8.75 2.08 18.63
N THR A 167 -7.74 2.51 17.90
CA THR A 167 -7.64 3.86 17.34
C THR A 167 -7.47 3.77 15.84
N MET A 168 -8.21 4.57 15.08
CA MET A 168 -7.96 4.73 13.65
C MET A 168 -6.57 5.32 13.45
N ILE A 169 -5.75 4.65 12.65
CA ILE A 169 -4.46 5.20 12.24
C ILE A 169 -4.77 6.33 11.26
N ALA A 170 -4.10 7.47 11.43
CA ALA A 170 -4.18 8.53 10.43
C ALA A 170 -3.53 8.04 9.13
N LEU A 171 -4.35 7.76 8.12
CA LEU A 171 -3.91 7.11 6.86
C LEU A 171 -3.27 8.08 5.86
N ILE A 172 -2.74 9.20 6.35
CA ILE A 172 -2.00 10.14 5.52
C ILE A 172 -0.67 10.37 6.20
N PRO A 173 0.38 9.64 5.78
CA PRO A 173 1.72 9.90 6.27
C PRO A 173 2.10 11.36 6.06
N ASP A 174 2.72 11.98 7.06
CA ASP A 174 3.35 13.30 6.94
C ASP A 174 4.50 13.32 5.90
N GLU A 175 4.93 12.13 5.47
CA GLU A 175 5.86 11.90 4.35
C GLU A 175 5.14 11.92 2.97
N LEU A 176 3.80 11.97 2.95
CA LEU A 176 2.93 12.09 1.77
C LEU A 176 2.53 13.54 1.47
N SER A 177 3.49 14.38 1.13
CA SER A 177 3.24 15.56 0.29
C SER A 177 2.83 15.19 -1.16
N SER A 178 2.24 14.00 -1.34
CA SER A 178 2.15 13.14 -2.53
C SER A 178 3.48 13.03 -3.26
N PRO A 179 3.95 11.81 -3.41
CA PRO A 179 4.09 11.36 -4.78
C PRO A 179 3.36 10.04 -4.96
N SER A 180 2.40 10.01 -5.87
CA SER A 180 2.17 8.84 -6.72
C SER A 180 3.49 8.07 -6.90
N CYS A 181 3.49 6.73 -6.86
CA CYS A 181 4.72 5.94 -7.06
C CYS A 181 5.41 6.29 -8.39
N VAL A 182 4.68 6.96 -9.30
CA VAL A 182 5.15 7.46 -10.58
C VAL A 182 5.29 8.99 -10.70
N LYS A 183 5.18 9.77 -9.61
CA LYS A 183 5.38 11.22 -9.68
C LYS A 183 6.80 11.54 -10.18
N GLY A 184 6.86 12.43 -11.17
CA GLY A 184 8.14 12.84 -11.79
C GLY A 184 8.76 11.76 -12.68
N LEU A 185 8.06 10.64 -12.90
CA LEU A 185 8.43 9.65 -13.89
C LEU A 185 7.78 9.97 -15.24
N GLU A 186 8.42 9.56 -16.31
CA GLU A 186 7.87 9.67 -17.65
C GLU A 186 6.86 8.53 -17.86
N LEU A 187 5.58 8.90 -18.03
CA LEU A 187 4.49 7.98 -18.31
C LEU A 187 4.28 7.87 -19.81
N VAL A 188 4.31 6.64 -20.32
CA VAL A 188 3.96 6.32 -21.69
C VAL A 188 2.55 5.74 -21.70
N ARG A 189 1.68 6.30 -22.54
CA ARG A 189 0.30 5.83 -22.69
C ARG A 189 0.28 4.47 -23.40
N GLY A 190 -0.56 3.56 -22.90
CA GLY A 190 -0.76 2.22 -23.45
C GLY A 190 -0.16 1.12 -22.59
N GLU A 191 -0.20 -0.09 -23.12
CA GLU A 191 0.30 -1.31 -22.47
C GLU A 191 1.84 -1.36 -22.49
N PRO A 192 2.48 -1.96 -21.46
CA PRO A 192 3.93 -2.12 -21.45
C PRO A 192 4.39 -3.12 -22.52
N PRO A 193 5.61 -2.96 -23.07
CA PRO A 193 6.13 -3.80 -24.15
C PRO A 193 6.63 -5.19 -23.70
N GLY A 194 6.34 -5.63 -22.49
CA GLY A 194 6.88 -6.86 -21.90
C GLY A 194 5.90 -7.57 -20.97
N PRO A 195 6.35 -8.65 -20.29
CA PRO A 195 5.51 -9.39 -19.34
C PRO A 195 4.92 -8.45 -18.30
N LYS A 196 3.62 -8.58 -18.04
CA LYS A 196 2.91 -7.79 -17.04
C LYS A 196 2.22 -8.70 -16.03
N VAL A 197 2.20 -8.26 -14.79
CA VAL A 197 1.41 -8.89 -13.74
C VAL A 197 -0.04 -8.44 -13.88
N GLU A 198 -0.97 -9.39 -13.84
CA GLU A 198 -2.40 -9.07 -13.91
C GLU A 198 -2.88 -8.45 -12.59
N CYS A 199 -3.80 -7.49 -12.71
CA CYS A 199 -4.50 -6.97 -11.54
C CYS A 199 -5.39 -8.08 -10.96
N LYS A 200 -5.35 -8.25 -9.64
CA LYS A 200 -6.24 -9.18 -8.92
C LYS A 200 -7.40 -8.46 -8.23
N ILE A 201 -7.34 -7.14 -8.21
CA ILE A 201 -8.36 -6.29 -7.60
C ILE A 201 -8.99 -5.45 -8.69
N SER A 202 -10.30 -5.29 -8.61
CA SER A 202 -11.07 -4.48 -9.54
C SER A 202 -10.93 -2.99 -9.23
N ILE A 203 -11.07 -2.16 -10.25
CA ILE A 203 -11.08 -0.70 -10.08
C ILE A 203 -12.24 -0.25 -9.19
N GLU A 204 -13.38 -0.95 -9.21
CA GLU A 204 -14.53 -0.64 -8.37
C GLU A 204 -14.22 -0.86 -6.89
N GLU A 205 -13.44 -1.89 -6.54
CA GLU A 205 -12.99 -2.13 -5.17
C GLU A 205 -12.02 -1.05 -4.70
N VAL A 206 -11.14 -0.59 -5.59
CA VAL A 206 -10.20 0.51 -5.32
C VAL A 206 -10.95 1.81 -5.07
N VAL A 207 -11.87 2.19 -5.96
CA VAL A 207 -12.67 3.41 -5.83
C VAL A 207 -13.47 3.39 -4.53
N ARG A 208 -14.20 2.29 -4.24
CA ARG A 208 -14.93 2.14 -2.97
C ARG A 208 -14.01 2.28 -1.76
N GLY A 209 -12.85 1.63 -1.78
CA GLY A 209 -11.87 1.73 -0.70
C GLY A 209 -11.42 3.16 -0.43
N VAL A 210 -11.15 3.94 -1.48
CA VAL A 210 -10.77 5.35 -1.35
C VAL A 210 -11.92 6.20 -0.81
N GLU A 211 -13.13 6.01 -1.32
CA GLU A 211 -14.31 6.76 -0.88
C GLU A 211 -14.68 6.43 0.59
N ASP A 212 -14.68 5.15 0.95
CA ASP A 212 -15.13 4.68 2.26
C ASP A 212 -14.08 4.89 3.37
N ILE A 213 -12.79 4.67 3.09
CA ILE A 213 -11.74 4.69 4.10
C ILE A 213 -10.96 6.01 4.14
N LEU A 214 -10.76 6.64 2.99
CA LEU A 214 -10.05 7.94 2.92
C LEU A 214 -11.01 9.14 2.89
N TYR A 215 -12.32 8.89 3.03
CA TYR A 215 -13.37 9.90 2.81
C TYR A 215 -13.16 10.64 1.48
N GLY A 216 -12.67 9.89 0.50
CA GLY A 216 -12.26 10.42 -0.79
C GLY A 216 -13.45 10.82 -1.63
N LYS A 217 -13.37 11.95 -2.35
CA LYS A 217 -14.16 12.15 -3.56
C LYS A 217 -13.29 11.83 -4.78
N VAL A 218 -13.50 10.68 -5.40
CA VAL A 218 -12.71 10.24 -6.56
C VAL A 218 -13.07 11.06 -7.80
N HIS A 219 -12.05 11.63 -8.45
CA HIS A 219 -12.20 12.38 -9.70
C HIS A 219 -11.75 11.55 -10.91
N LYS A 220 -10.62 10.85 -10.75
CA LYS A 220 -10.03 10.03 -11.81
C LYS A 220 -9.32 8.82 -11.22
N CYS A 221 -9.33 7.73 -11.98
CA CYS A 221 -8.50 6.57 -11.71
C CYS A 221 -7.91 6.04 -13.02
N TRP A 222 -6.64 5.67 -12.98
CA TRP A 222 -5.93 5.04 -14.11
C TRP A 222 -4.99 3.95 -13.62
N LEU A 223 -4.59 3.07 -14.52
CA LEU A 223 -3.68 1.97 -14.24
C LEU A 223 -2.28 2.32 -14.72
N THR A 224 -1.29 2.18 -13.85
CA THR A 224 0.12 2.40 -14.20
C THR A 224 0.95 1.15 -13.95
N TYR A 225 1.70 0.74 -14.97
CA TYR A 225 2.61 -0.38 -14.94
C TYR A 225 4.05 0.07 -14.70
N CYS A 226 4.66 -0.41 -13.62
CA CYS A 226 6.02 -0.03 -13.23
C CYS A 226 7.01 -1.17 -13.46
N PRO A 227 8.18 -0.92 -14.06
CA PRO A 227 9.11 -1.98 -14.47
C PRO A 227 10.01 -2.42 -13.32
N PHE A 228 10.12 -3.74 -13.16
CA PHE A 228 10.97 -4.40 -12.17
C PHE A 228 11.77 -5.53 -12.80
N TYR A 229 12.97 -5.77 -12.29
CA TYR A 229 13.76 -6.95 -12.61
C TYR A 229 13.71 -7.95 -11.48
N ILE A 230 13.21 -9.14 -11.76
CA ILE A 230 12.97 -10.20 -10.78
C ILE A 230 14.07 -11.23 -10.96
N SER A 231 14.78 -11.54 -9.88
CA SER A 231 15.93 -12.44 -9.89
C SER A 231 15.79 -13.55 -8.87
N LYS A 232 16.36 -14.72 -9.17
CA LYS A 232 16.45 -15.85 -8.25
C LYS A 232 17.90 -16.05 -7.81
N ILE A 233 18.10 -16.21 -6.50
CA ILE A 233 19.41 -16.40 -5.88
C ILE A 233 19.36 -17.66 -5.01
N LYS A 234 20.17 -18.66 -5.35
CA LYS A 234 20.36 -19.85 -4.50
C LYS A 234 21.25 -19.49 -3.31
N GLN A 235 20.72 -19.61 -2.10
CA GLN A 235 21.46 -19.41 -0.87
C GLN A 235 22.36 -20.61 -0.55
N LYS A 236 23.32 -20.43 0.36
CA LYS A 236 24.26 -21.50 0.77
C LYS A 236 23.58 -22.72 1.41
N ASP A 237 22.45 -22.51 2.08
CA ASP A 237 21.63 -23.57 2.67
C ASP A 237 20.76 -24.33 1.64
N GLY A 238 20.84 -23.94 0.36
CA GLY A 238 20.08 -24.52 -0.74
C GLY A 238 18.73 -23.86 -1.00
N SER A 239 18.27 -22.95 -0.14
CA SER A 239 17.02 -22.21 -0.34
C SER A 239 17.13 -21.23 -1.52
N VAL A 240 16.00 -20.88 -2.14
CA VAL A 240 15.94 -19.90 -3.22
C VAL A 240 15.32 -18.62 -2.70
N LYS A 241 16.08 -17.53 -2.80
CA LYS A 241 15.64 -16.17 -2.50
C LYS A 241 15.24 -15.47 -3.80
N VAL A 242 14.14 -14.73 -3.77
CA VAL A 242 13.75 -13.83 -4.88
C VAL A 242 14.18 -12.42 -4.51
N THR A 243 14.90 -11.75 -5.40
CA THR A 243 15.30 -10.36 -5.24
C THR A 243 14.73 -9.55 -6.39
N VAL A 244 14.22 -8.36 -6.10
CA VAL A 244 13.70 -7.45 -7.14
C VAL A 244 14.50 -6.17 -7.16
N VAL A 245 14.72 -5.67 -8.36
CA VAL A 245 15.32 -4.36 -8.62
C VAL A 245 14.30 -3.50 -9.34
N GLU A 246 14.01 -2.32 -8.81
CA GLU A 246 13.23 -1.31 -9.51
C GLU A 246 14.02 -0.81 -10.73
N LEU A 247 13.45 -0.87 -11.94
CA LEU A 247 14.19 -0.53 -13.16
C LEU A 247 14.26 0.98 -13.46
N VAL A 248 13.79 1.84 -12.55
CA VAL A 248 13.81 3.30 -12.73
C VAL A 248 14.92 3.95 -11.88
N LYS A 249 14.99 3.70 -10.57
CA LYS A 249 16.11 4.14 -9.70
C LYS A 249 17.20 3.09 -9.54
N GLY A 250 16.88 1.82 -9.76
CA GLY A 250 17.78 0.70 -9.55
C GLY A 250 17.82 0.19 -8.11
N ASP A 251 16.95 0.66 -7.23
CA ASP A 251 16.99 0.23 -5.83
C ASP A 251 16.60 -1.25 -5.71
N ILE A 252 17.32 -1.97 -4.84
CA ILE A 252 16.98 -3.36 -4.51
C ILE A 252 15.86 -3.32 -3.48
N VAL A 253 14.70 -3.84 -3.85
CA VAL A 253 13.52 -3.89 -2.99
C VAL A 253 13.61 -5.19 -2.16
N GLY A 254 13.45 -5.09 -0.84
CA GLY A 254 13.73 -6.16 0.13
C GLY A 254 12.81 -7.40 0.05
N ASP A 255 13.21 -8.48 0.74
CA ASP A 255 12.66 -9.85 0.63
C ASP A 255 11.14 -9.98 0.85
N GLU A 256 10.57 -9.40 1.91
CA GLU A 256 9.15 -9.61 2.28
C GLU A 256 8.19 -8.90 1.33
N ALA A 257 8.58 -7.68 0.99
CA ALA A 257 8.00 -6.81 -0.01
C ALA A 257 7.89 -7.49 -1.40
N VAL A 258 8.94 -8.23 -1.78
CA VAL A 258 9.08 -8.92 -3.06
C VAL A 258 8.36 -10.26 -3.11
N LYS A 259 8.34 -10.98 -1.98
CA LYS A 259 7.59 -12.23 -1.85
C LYS A 259 6.11 -12.01 -2.11
N ALA A 260 5.54 -10.93 -1.56
CA ALA A 260 4.14 -10.56 -1.77
C ALA A 260 3.80 -10.15 -3.22
N LEU A 261 4.75 -9.53 -3.93
CA LEU A 261 4.56 -9.10 -5.33
C LEU A 261 4.55 -10.30 -6.29
N PHE A 262 5.33 -11.35 -6.03
CA PHE A 262 5.62 -12.42 -7.01
C PHE A 262 5.17 -13.84 -6.65
N GLU A 263 4.57 -14.09 -5.48
CA GLU A 263 3.88 -15.36 -5.16
C GLU A 263 2.63 -15.64 -6.05
N ALA A 264 2.35 -14.75 -7.02
CA ALA A 264 1.21 -14.79 -7.91
C ALA A 264 1.53 -15.19 -9.37
N MET A 265 2.82 -15.31 -9.73
CA MET A 265 3.32 -15.72 -11.04
C MET A 265 3.87 -17.14 -11.00
#